data_AF-A0A352R0T2-F1
#
_entry.id   AF-A0A352R0T2-F1
#
_cell.length_a   1.000
_cell.length_b   1.000
_cell.length_c   1.000
_cell.angle_alpha   90.00
_cell.angle_beta   90.00
_cell.angle_gamma   90.00
#
_symmetry.space_group_name_H-M   'P 1'
#
loop_
_entity.id
_entity.type
_entity.pdbx_description
1 polymer ?
#
loop_
_entity_poly.entity_id
_entity_poly.type
_entity_poly.pdbx_seq_one_letter_code
_entity_poly.pdbx_strand_id
1 'polypeptide(L)' 'FTNIQFQFDVLAKRLRELSFLNSGVAILLKDERSGREELFSYEGGVSAFVEYLNANKQPLNKCLHFNAQHTDG' A
#
# COMPACT_ATOMS: atom_id res chain seq x y z
N PHE A 1 2.34 15.36 23.24
CA PHE A 1 1.46 14.51 22.40
C PHE A 1 0.16 14.27 23.15
N THR A 2 -0.97 14.63 22.56
CA THR A 2 -2.29 14.57 23.24
C THR A 2 -2.96 13.20 23.08
N ASN A 3 -2.56 12.41 22.07
CA ASN A 3 -3.01 11.04 21.85
C ASN A 3 -1.79 10.14 21.59
N ILE A 4 -1.63 9.10 22.40
CA ILE A 4 -0.55 8.11 22.31
C ILE A 4 -1.07 6.74 21.84
N GLN A 5 -2.38 6.62 21.58
CA GLN A 5 -2.99 5.39 21.12
C GLN A 5 -2.87 5.28 19.61
N PHE A 6 -2.08 4.30 19.16
CA PHE A 6 -1.98 3.97 17.74
C PHE A 6 -3.20 3.16 17.28
N GLN A 7 -3.81 3.61 16.19
CA GLN A 7 -4.94 2.95 15.54
C GLN A 7 -4.42 2.00 14.46
N PHE A 8 -4.76 0.72 14.60
CA PHE A 8 -4.30 -0.33 13.69
C PHE A 8 -4.67 -0.02 12.23
N ASP A 9 -5.94 0.34 11.97
CA ASP A 9 -6.44 0.51 10.61
C ASP A 9 -5.76 1.68 9.87
N VAL A 10 -5.34 2.72 10.61
CA VAL A 10 -4.57 3.83 10.06
C VAL A 10 -3.18 3.38 9.63
N LEU A 11 -2.50 2.60 10.48
CA LEU A 11 -1.19 2.03 10.17
C LEU A 11 -1.28 1.02 9.02
N ALA A 12 -2.25 0.11 9.06
CA ALA A 12 -2.50 -0.89 8.03
C ALA A 12 -2.69 -0.25 6.65
N LYS A 13 -3.50 0.82 6.57
CA LYS A 13 -3.69 1.56 5.33
C LYS A 13 -2.37 2.13 4.79
N ARG A 14 -1.57 2.78 5.64
CA ARG A 14 -0.28 3.37 5.23
C ARG A 14 0.76 2.33 4.84
N LEU A 15 0.85 1.23 5.57
CA LEU A 15 1.80 0.15 5.26
C LEU A 15 1.40 -0.58 3.98
N ARG A 16 0.11 -0.78 3.73
CA ARG A 16 -0.38 -1.30 2.46
C ARG A 16 0.02 -0.39 1.29
N GLU A 17 -0.21 0.92 1.40
CA GLU A 17 0.23 1.92 0.42
C GLU A 17 1.75 1.81 0.14
N LEU A 18 2.56 1.70 1.19
CA LEU A 18 4.02 1.58 1.07
C LEU A 18 4.47 0.28 0.39
N SER A 19 3.80 -0.84 0.66
CA SER A 19 4.13 -2.14 0.02
C SER A 19 3.89 -2.14 -1.49
N PHE A 20 2.93 -1.34 -1.98
CA PHE A 20 2.75 -1.14 -3.43
C PHE A 20 3.83 -0.24 -4.03
N LEU A 21 4.30 0.78 -3.31
CA LEU A 21 5.36 1.67 -3.80
C LEU A 21 6.72 0.96 -3.84
N ASN A 22 6.96 0.05 -2.90
CA ASN A 22 8.21 -0.71 -2.78
C ASN A 22 7.96 -2.15 -3.24
N SER A 23 7.76 -2.33 -4.56
CA SER A 23 7.54 -3.65 -5.16
C SER A 23 8.63 -4.64 -4.72
N GLY A 24 8.22 -5.76 -4.14
CA GLY A 24 9.12 -6.80 -3.61
C GLY A 24 9.44 -6.69 -2.11
N VAL A 25 8.92 -5.68 -1.40
CA VAL A 25 9.05 -5.58 0.06
C VAL A 25 7.82 -6.18 0.75
N ALA A 26 8.05 -7.17 1.61
CA ALA A 26 7.03 -7.72 2.49
C ALA A 26 7.01 -6.97 3.84
N ILE A 27 5.84 -6.46 4.23
CA ILE A 27 5.64 -5.71 5.47
C ILE A 27 4.64 -6.47 6.34
N LEU A 28 5.06 -6.90 7.53
CA LEU A 28 4.19 -7.50 8.53
C LEU A 28 3.80 -6.46 9.59
N LEU A 29 2.51 -6.15 9.71
CA LEU A 29 1.98 -5.35 10.81
C LEU A 29 1.37 -6.29 11.86
N LYS A 30 1.89 -6.24 13.09
CA LYS A 30 1.40 -7.02 14.22
C LYS A 30 1.00 -6.11 15.37
N ASP A 31 -0.22 -6.28 15.87
CA ASP A 31 -0.70 -5.62 17.09
C ASP A 31 -0.73 -6.61 18.25
N GLU A 32 0.23 -6.49 19.16
CA GLU A 32 0.35 -7.38 20.32
C GLU A 32 -0.78 -7.20 21.34
N ARG A 33 -1.53 -6.08 21.29
CA ARG A 33 -2.64 -5.81 22.22
C ARG A 33 -3.87 -6.66 21.88
N SER A 34 -4.10 -6.89 20.60
CA SER A 34 -5.25 -7.63 20.08
C SER A 34 -4.88 -8.99 19.48
N GLY A 35 -3.59 -9.24 19.24
CA GLY A 35 -3.10 -10.42 18.51
C GLY A 35 -3.34 -10.35 17.00
N ARG A 36 -3.85 -9.24 16.47
CA ARG A 36 -4.12 -9.07 15.04
C ARG A 36 -2.82 -8.91 14.26
N GLU A 37 -2.69 -9.63 13.15
CA GLU A 37 -1.57 -9.49 12.22
C GLU A 37 -2.06 -9.39 10.78
N GLU A 38 -1.33 -8.63 9.96
CA GLU A 38 -1.61 -8.47 8.53
C GLU A 38 -0.30 -8.36 7.75
N LEU A 39 -0.13 -9.20 6.73
CA LEU A 39 1.03 -9.22 5.85
C LEU A 39 0.69 -8.50 4.55
N PHE A 40 1.49 -7.50 4.19
CA PHE A 40 1.38 -6.75 2.94
C PHE A 40 2.58 -7.07 2.06
N SER A 41 2.33 -7.74 0.94
CA SER A 41 3.32 -8.00 -0.10
C SER A 41 2.60 -7.89 -1.44
N TYR A 42 2.97 -6.88 -2.22
CA TYR A 42 2.37 -6.64 -3.51
C TYR A 42 3.45 -6.40 -4.57
N GLU A 43 3.21 -6.97 -5.73
CA GLU A 43 4.01 -6.76 -6.93
C GLU A 43 3.22 -5.87 -7.90
N GLY A 44 3.92 -5.25 -8.85
CA GLY A 44 3.27 -4.42 -9.87
C GLY A 44 3.14 -2.93 -9.51
N GLY A 45 3.80 -2.49 -8.45
CA GLY A 45 4.06 -1.06 -8.22
C GLY A 45 2.81 -0.19 -8.03
N VAL A 46 2.90 1.05 -8.49
CA VAL A 46 1.81 2.05 -8.44
C VAL A 46 0.59 1.62 -9.26
N SER A 47 0.77 0.89 -10.37
CA SER A 47 -0.35 0.35 -11.16
C SER A 47 -1.25 -0.57 -10.34
N ALA A 48 -0.66 -1.51 -9.60
CA ALA A 48 -1.40 -2.42 -8.73
C ALA A 48 -2.12 -1.68 -7.58
N PHE A 49 -1.53 -0.59 -7.07
CA PHE A 49 -2.19 0.26 -6.08
C PHE A 49 -3.45 0.94 -6.62
N VAL A 50 -3.40 1.47 -7.84
CA VAL A 50 -4.56 2.12 -8.47
C VAL A 50 -5.67 1.10 -8.75
N GLU A 51 -5.32 -0.12 -9.16
CA GLU A 51 -6.28 -1.23 -9.29
C GLU A 51 -6.92 -1.59 -7.95
N TYR A 52 -6.12 -1.70 -6.89
CA TYR A 52 -6.61 -1.95 -5.53
C TYR A 52 -7.58 -0.85 -5.05
N LEU A 53 -7.26 0.43 -5.30
CA LEU A 53 -8.15 1.56 -4.96
C LEU A 53 -9.47 1.53 -5.75
N ASN A 54 -9.43 1.01 -6.97
CA ASN A 54 -10.59 0.91 -7.85
C ASN A 54 -11.39 -0.39 -7.68
N ALA A 55 -10.95 -1.34 -6.84
CA ALA A 55 -11.63 -2.63 -6.66
C ALA A 55 -13.10 -2.50 -6.21
N ASN A 56 -13.45 -1.44 -5.49
CA ASN A 56 -14.83 -1.17 -5.04
C ASN A 56 -15.55 -0.09 -5.89
N LYS A 57 -15.01 0.24 -7.07
CA LYS A 57 -15.55 1.27 -7.97
C LYS A 57 -15.73 0.68 -9.37
N GLN A 58 -16.58 1.32 -10.19
CA GLN A 58 -16.62 1.04 -11.62
C GLN A 58 -15.66 1.99 -12.35
N PRO A 59 -14.48 1.54 -12.81
CA PRO A 59 -13.55 2.38 -13.55
C PRO A 59 -14.11 2.72 -14.94
N LEU A 60 -14.01 3.99 -15.34
CA LEU A 60 -14.44 4.44 -16.67
C LEU A 60 -13.47 4.01 -17.78
N ASN A 61 -12.20 3.78 -17.43
CA ASN A 61 -11.12 3.44 -18.34
C ASN A 61 -10.03 2.64 -17.62
N LYS A 62 -9.21 1.92 -18.39
CA LYS A 62 -8.07 1.14 -17.86
C LYS A 62 -7.05 2.06 -17.18
N CYS A 63 -6.31 1.53 -16.21
CA CYS A 63 -5.25 2.27 -15.52
C CYS A 63 -4.17 2.72 -16.52
N LEU A 64 -3.89 4.01 -16.56
CA LEU A 64 -2.80 4.61 -17.34
C LEU A 64 -1.60 4.76 -16.42
N HIS A 65 -0.48 4.12 -16.76
CA HIS A 65 0.76 4.15 -15.99
C HIS A 65 1.90 4.61 -16.88
N PHE A 66 2.66 5.59 -16.40
CA PHE A 66 3.84 6.14 -17.09
C PHE A 66 5.05 5.98 -16.18
N ASN A 67 6.15 5.47 -16.74
CA ASN A 67 7.44 5.47 -16.07
C ASN A 67 8.41 6.25 -16.96
N ALA A 68 8.94 7.35 -16.43
CA ALA A 68 9.98 8.13 -17.11
C ALA A 68 11.30 7.82 -16.40
N GLN A 69 12.20 7.16 -17.10
CA GLN A 69 13.59 7.04 -16.68
C GLN A 69 14.36 8.20 -17.31
N HIS A 70 14.94 9.05 -16.48
CA HIS A 70 15.95 9.99 -16.95
C HIS A 70 17.24 9.19 -17.16
N THR A 71 17.68 9.06 -18.41
CA THR A 71 18.99 8.49 -18.74
C THR A 71 20.06 9.54 -18.44
N ASP A 72 20.43 9.68 -17.17
CA ASP A 72 21.75 10.20 -16.81
C ASP A 72 22.59 9.03 -16.29
N GLY A 73 23.42 8.50 -17.20
CA GLY A 73 24.33 7.38 -17.01
C GLY A 73 24.90 6.91 -18.33
#